data_AF-A0AAU6XXU6-F1
#
_entry.id   AF-A0AAU6XXU6-F1
#
_cell.length_a   1.000
_cell.length_b   1.000
_cell.length_c   1.000
_cell.angle_alpha   90.00
_cell.angle_beta   90.00
_cell.angle_gamma   90.00
#
_symmetry.space_group_name_H-M   'P 1'
#
loop_
_entity.id
_entity.type
_entity.pdbx_description
1 polymer ?
#
loop_
_entity_poly.entity_id
_entity_poly.type
_entity_poly.pdbx_seq_one_letter_code
_entity_poly.pdbx_strand_id
1 'polypeptide(L)'
;MNSKMFNPIKNKIAVSIALLFFVLLGAGTMMAMKAPTEKKAAKFATSWFTYDGSGSITDPLNYVQVSGTPDCPGTTSMCSIQATVGSNSKPVITSALQTEINNAVNNHSPSSNVLLQDQ
;
A
#
# COMPACT_ATOMS: atom_id res chain seq x y z
N MET A 1 -34.97 -15.92 17.76
CA MET A 1 -34.95 -14.82 18.76
C MET A 1 -33.54 -14.71 19.31
N ASN A 2 -32.70 -13.92 18.65
CA ASN A 2 -32.22 -12.61 19.12
C ASN A 2 -31.24 -12.69 20.30
N SER A 3 -30.01 -13.12 20.03
CA SER A 3 -28.86 -12.78 20.86
C SER A 3 -28.47 -11.33 20.56
N LYS A 4 -29.03 -10.41 21.35
CA LYS A 4 -28.63 -9.00 21.35
C LYS A 4 -27.23 -8.84 21.93
N MET A 5 -26.40 -8.15 21.15
CA MET A 5 -25.52 -7.05 21.57
C MET A 5 -25.05 -7.04 23.03
N PHE A 6 -23.75 -7.21 23.23
CA PHE A 6 -23.03 -6.42 24.23
C PHE A 6 -21.60 -6.10 23.73
N ASN A 7 -21.46 -4.93 23.11
CA ASN A 7 -20.21 -4.19 23.05
C ASN A 7 -20.41 -2.90 23.84
N PRO A 8 -19.60 -2.67 24.89
CA PRO A 8 -19.00 -1.35 25.01
C PRO A 8 -17.60 -1.38 25.67
N ILE A 9 -16.52 -1.43 24.88
CA ILE A 9 -15.20 -1.00 25.35
C ILE A 9 -15.19 0.53 25.38
N LYS A 10 -15.63 1.09 26.51
CA LYS A 10 -15.52 2.52 26.82
C LYS A 10 -14.08 2.78 27.27
N ASN A 11 -13.28 3.32 26.35
CA ASN A 11 -11.94 3.83 26.60
C ASN A 11 -12.00 4.94 27.66
N LYS A 12 -11.53 4.64 28.88
CA LYS A 12 -11.38 5.61 29.96
C LYS A 12 -10.00 6.26 29.81
N ILE A 13 -9.95 7.37 29.07
CA ILE A 13 -8.75 8.21 29.01
C ILE A 13 -8.61 8.86 30.39
N ALA A 14 -7.67 8.33 31.17
CA ALA A 14 -7.33 8.81 32.48
C ALA A 14 -6.64 10.18 32.38
N VAL A 15 -7.13 11.07 33.23
CA VAL A 15 -6.60 12.40 33.54
C VAL A 15 -5.18 12.28 34.10
N SER A 16 -4.23 13.00 33.51
CA SER A 16 -2.96 13.34 34.17
C SER A 16 -2.70 14.83 34.02
N ILE A 17 -3.24 15.57 34.98
CA ILE A 17 -2.83 16.92 35.35
C ILE A 17 -1.56 16.75 36.18
N ALA A 18 -0.42 17.20 35.67
CA ALA A 18 0.76 17.41 36.49
C ALA A 18 1.64 18.54 35.92
N LEU A 19 1.70 19.61 36.70
CA LEU A 19 2.82 20.55 36.84
C LEU A 19 3.03 21.61 35.76
N LEU A 20 2.24 22.68 35.92
CA LEU A 20 2.72 24.06 35.82
C LEU A 20 3.86 24.33 36.82
N PHE A 21 4.74 25.25 36.43
CA PHE A 21 5.89 25.86 37.14
C PHE A 21 7.26 25.19 36.99
N PHE A 22 8.01 25.61 35.97
CA PHE A 22 9.41 26.03 36.13
C PHE A 22 9.73 27.14 35.11
N VAL A 23 9.33 28.38 35.45
CA VAL A 23 9.92 29.59 34.88
C VAL A 23 11.15 29.91 35.71
N LEU A 24 12.33 29.52 35.23
CA LEU A 24 13.61 30.02 35.72
C LEU A 24 14.57 30.13 34.53
N LEU A 25 15.14 31.33 34.39
CA LEU A 25 16.09 31.71 33.36
C LEU A 25 17.27 30.73 33.28
N GLY A 26 17.39 30.07 32.14
CA GLY A 26 18.62 29.39 31.72
C GLY A 26 18.97 29.87 30.32
N ALA A 27 19.89 30.84 30.22
CA ALA A 27 20.53 31.19 28.96
C ALA A 27 21.45 30.03 28.55
N GLY A 28 20.89 29.05 27.84
CA GLY A 28 21.63 28.00 27.16
C GLY A 28 21.77 28.35 25.69
N THR A 29 22.98 28.61 25.22
CA THR A 29 23.29 28.79 23.80
C THR A 29 22.93 27.52 23.06
N MET A 30 21.87 27.57 22.25
CA MET A 30 21.42 26.46 21.43
C MET A 30 22.50 26.22 20.36
N MET A 31 23.28 25.16 20.53
CA MET A 31 24.09 24.63 19.44
C MET A 31 23.13 24.24 18.33
N ALA A 32 23.23 24.93 17.19
CA ALA A 32 22.42 24.69 16.00
C ALA A 32 22.70 23.28 15.47
N MET A 33 21.91 22.30 15.92
CA MET A 33 21.86 21.00 15.29
C MET A 33 21.27 21.24 13.90
N LYS A 34 22.11 21.20 12.87
CA LYS A 34 21.65 21.04 11.50
C LYS A 34 20.95 19.69 11.45
N ALA A 35 19.62 19.72 11.63
CA ALA A 35 18.78 18.55 11.49
C ALA A 35 19.18 17.88 10.17
N PRO A 36 19.38 16.54 10.15
CA PRO A 36 19.42 15.85 8.88
C PRO A 36 18.10 16.21 8.21
N THR A 37 18.18 16.93 7.09
CA THR A 37 17.02 17.21 6.25
C THR A 37 16.32 15.88 6.06
N GLU A 38 15.14 15.71 6.66
CA GLU A 38 14.25 14.60 6.37
C GLU A 38 14.03 14.68 4.86
N LYS A 39 14.76 13.86 4.11
CA LYS A 39 14.42 13.61 2.71
C LYS A 39 13.04 13.00 2.80
N LYS A 40 12.00 13.80 2.54
CA LYS A 40 10.65 13.29 2.30
C LYS A 40 10.81 12.05 1.46
N ALA A 41 10.47 10.89 2.04
CA ALA A 41 10.50 9.65 1.30
C ALA A 41 9.69 9.88 0.03
N ALA A 42 10.33 9.72 -1.13
CA ALA A 42 9.66 9.88 -2.40
C ALA A 42 8.50 8.87 -2.41
N LYS A 43 7.28 9.39 -2.33
CA LYS A 43 6.08 8.55 -2.45
C LYS A 43 5.95 8.21 -3.93
N PHE A 44 6.39 7.00 -4.28
CA PHE A 44 6.19 6.49 -5.63
C PHE A 44 4.70 6.38 -5.92
N ALA A 45 4.30 6.85 -7.11
CA ALA A 45 2.91 6.73 -7.54
C ALA A 45 2.60 5.27 -7.86
N THR A 46 1.45 4.78 -7.39
CA THR A 46 0.93 3.45 -7.70
C THR A 46 -0.27 3.56 -8.64
N SER A 47 -0.38 2.63 -9.58
CA SER A 47 -1.49 2.52 -10.53
C SER A 47 -1.87 1.07 -10.74
N TRP A 48 -3.05 0.86 -11.29
CA TRP A 48 -3.42 -0.43 -11.87
C TRP A 48 -2.90 -0.55 -13.30
N PHE A 49 -2.57 -1.78 -13.67
CA PHE A 49 -2.09 -2.16 -14.99
C PHE A 49 -2.79 -3.43 -15.44
N THR A 50 -3.41 -3.39 -16.62
CA THR A 50 -4.10 -4.55 -17.20
C THR A 50 -3.14 -5.33 -18.09
N TYR A 51 -3.13 -6.64 -17.92
CA TYR A 51 -2.35 -7.56 -18.74
C TYR A 51 -2.94 -7.59 -20.15
N ASP A 52 -2.10 -7.45 -21.17
CA ASP A 52 -2.56 -7.38 -22.56
C ASP A 52 -2.77 -8.76 -23.22
N GLY A 53 -2.59 -9.84 -22.46
CA GLY A 53 -2.73 -11.20 -22.94
C GLY A 53 -1.50 -11.75 -23.66
N SER A 54 -0.43 -10.96 -23.78
CA SER A 54 0.78 -11.35 -24.51
C SER A 54 1.92 -11.78 -23.57
N GLY A 55 2.74 -12.73 -24.02
CA GLY A 55 4.01 -13.05 -23.37
C GLY A 55 3.89 -13.57 -21.93
N SER A 56 4.82 -13.14 -21.08
CA SER A 56 4.91 -13.55 -19.68
C SER A 56 4.13 -12.59 -18.78
N ILE A 57 3.36 -13.13 -17.83
CA ILE A 57 2.64 -12.38 -16.80
C ILE A 57 3.57 -11.66 -15.80
N THR A 58 4.87 -11.96 -15.80
CA THR A 58 5.86 -11.29 -14.95
C THR A 58 6.75 -10.32 -15.72
N ASP A 59 6.47 -10.09 -17.01
CA ASP A 59 7.19 -9.12 -17.82
C ASP A 59 6.39 -7.79 -17.85
N PRO A 60 6.96 -6.67 -17.36
CA PRO A 60 6.30 -5.37 -17.36
C PRO A 60 5.83 -4.89 -18.72
N LEU A 61 6.44 -5.35 -19.82
CA LEU A 61 6.08 -4.88 -21.16
C LEU A 61 4.67 -5.28 -21.58
N ASN A 62 4.16 -6.40 -21.05
CA ASN A 62 2.86 -6.99 -21.39
C ASN A 62 1.69 -6.39 -20.59
N TYR A 63 1.87 -5.17 -20.10
CA TYR A 63 0.91 -4.46 -19.25
C TYR A 63 0.64 -3.05 -19.76
N VAL A 64 -0.61 -2.63 -19.67
CA VAL A 64 -1.07 -1.29 -20.02
C VAL A 64 -1.60 -0.59 -18.77
N GLN A 65 -1.08 0.60 -18.48
CA GLN A 65 -1.57 1.39 -17.36
C GLN A 65 -3.03 1.82 -17.58
N VAL A 66 -3.86 1.64 -16.57
CA VAL A 66 -5.28 2.02 -16.59
C VAL A 66 -5.61 2.96 -15.44
N SER A 67 -6.69 3.72 -15.59
CA SER A 67 -7.22 4.60 -14.56
C SER A 67 -8.27 3.88 -13.72
N GLY A 68 -8.19 4.01 -12.40
CA GLY A 68 -9.13 3.34 -11.48
C GLY A 68 -8.78 1.86 -11.28
N THR A 69 -9.60 1.19 -10.46
CA THR A 69 -9.49 -0.25 -10.21
C THR A 69 -10.23 -1.00 -11.32
N PRO A 70 -9.57 -1.92 -12.04
CA PRO A 70 -10.22 -2.76 -13.05
C PRO A 70 -11.29 -3.67 -12.45
N ASP A 71 -12.35 -3.91 -13.22
CA ASP A 71 -13.31 -4.97 -12.94
C ASP A 71 -12.82 -6.26 -13.60
N CYS A 72 -12.35 -7.20 -12.79
CA CYS A 72 -11.81 -8.48 -13.21
C CYS A 72 -12.60 -9.59 -12.49
N PRO A 73 -13.77 -9.99 -13.02
CA PRO A 73 -14.52 -11.09 -12.43
C PRO A 73 -13.82 -12.42 -12.74
N GLY A 74 -13.61 -13.24 -11.71
CA GLY A 74 -13.09 -14.60 -11.86
C GLY A 74 -11.79 -14.86 -11.11
N THR A 75 -11.23 -16.06 -11.32
CA THR A 75 -10.05 -16.52 -10.55
C THR A 75 -9.05 -17.34 -11.35
N THR A 76 -9.25 -17.52 -12.66
CA THR A 76 -8.48 -18.53 -13.40
C THR A 76 -7.21 -17.97 -14.04
N SER A 77 -7.25 -16.73 -14.52
CA SER A 77 -6.20 -16.17 -15.38
C SER A 77 -5.83 -14.73 -15.04
N MET A 78 -4.63 -14.32 -15.45
CA MET A 78 -4.12 -12.97 -15.18
C MET A 78 -5.02 -11.89 -15.81
N CYS A 79 -5.48 -10.94 -14.99
CA CYS A 79 -6.22 -9.76 -15.46
C CYS A 79 -5.43 -8.47 -15.26
N SER A 80 -5.19 -8.05 -14.01
CA SER A 80 -4.55 -6.77 -13.70
C SER A 80 -3.68 -6.82 -12.44
N ILE A 81 -2.66 -5.97 -12.36
CA ILE A 81 -1.82 -5.79 -11.18
C ILE A 81 -1.84 -4.35 -10.68
N GLN A 82 -1.72 -4.16 -9.36
CA GLN A 82 -1.41 -2.88 -8.76
C GLN A 82 0.09 -2.80 -8.51
N ALA A 83 0.75 -1.79 -9.08
CA ALA A 83 2.19 -1.64 -8.97
C ALA A 83 2.61 -0.17 -8.93
N THR A 84 3.87 0.07 -8.56
CA THR A 84 4.50 1.37 -8.76
C THR A 84 4.64 1.68 -10.25
N VAL A 85 4.35 2.91 -10.65
CA VAL A 85 4.57 3.39 -12.02
C VAL A 85 6.06 3.58 -12.26
N GLY A 86 6.63 2.81 -13.17
CA GLY A 86 8.02 2.88 -13.62
C GLY A 86 8.19 3.70 -14.90
N SER A 87 9.31 3.47 -15.58
CA SER A 87 9.62 4.10 -16.87
C SER A 87 8.57 3.72 -17.93
N ASN A 88 8.26 4.67 -18.83
CA ASN A 88 7.32 4.47 -19.93
C ASN A 88 5.92 4.00 -19.51
N SER A 89 5.46 4.40 -18.31
CA SER A 89 4.16 4.00 -17.77
C SER A 89 3.98 2.48 -17.69
N LYS A 90 5.07 1.76 -17.38
CA LYS A 90 5.07 0.32 -17.13
C LYS A 90 5.13 0.02 -15.63
N PRO A 91 4.57 -1.12 -15.17
CA PRO A 91 4.63 -1.48 -13.76
C PRO A 91 6.06 -1.83 -13.36
N VAL A 92 6.48 -1.40 -12.17
CA VAL A 92 7.68 -1.95 -11.53
C VAL A 92 7.32 -3.28 -10.87
N ILE A 93 7.63 -4.39 -11.55
CA ILE A 93 7.44 -5.74 -11.00
C ILE A 93 8.64 -6.08 -10.11
N THR A 94 8.46 -5.90 -8.81
CA THR A 94 9.44 -6.32 -7.80
C THR A 94 9.41 -7.83 -7.61
N SER A 95 10.43 -8.41 -6.97
CA SER A 95 10.43 -9.83 -6.63
C SER A 95 9.23 -10.24 -5.78
N ALA A 96 8.81 -9.40 -4.83
CA ALA A 96 7.63 -9.64 -4.00
C ALA A 96 6.34 -9.69 -4.84
N LEU A 97 6.15 -8.71 -5.74
CA LEU A 97 4.99 -8.69 -6.63
C LEU A 97 5.02 -9.86 -7.62
N GLN A 98 6.20 -10.24 -8.13
CA GLN A 98 6.35 -11.41 -8.99
C GLN A 98 5.92 -12.70 -8.28
N THR A 99 6.32 -12.88 -7.02
CA THR A 99 5.86 -14.02 -6.19
C THR A 99 4.35 -13.97 -5.98
N GLU A 100 3.79 -12.79 -5.71
CA GLU A 100 2.34 -12.61 -5.54
C GLU A 100 1.57 -12.97 -6.82
N ILE A 101 2.02 -12.52 -7.99
CA ILE A 101 1.46 -12.85 -9.31
C ILE A 101 1.44 -14.37 -9.53
N ASN A 102 2.58 -15.03 -9.34
CA ASN A 102 2.70 -16.48 -9.53
C ASN A 102 1.81 -17.25 -8.55
N ASN A 103 1.77 -16.83 -7.28
CA ASN A 103 0.91 -17.48 -6.29
C ASN A 103 -0.57 -17.30 -6.59
N ALA A 104 -0.99 -16.11 -7.05
CA ALA A 104 -2.38 -15.86 -7.39
C ALA A 104 -2.84 -16.74 -8.54
N VAL A 105 -2.05 -16.81 -9.62
CA VAL A 105 -2.37 -17.63 -10.79
C VAL A 105 -2.34 -19.13 -10.46
N ASN A 106 -1.30 -19.61 -9.77
CA ASN A 106 -1.18 -21.04 -9.46
C ASN A 106 -2.24 -21.55 -8.49
N ASN A 107 -2.69 -20.71 -7.57
CA ASN A 107 -3.69 -21.09 -6.56
C ASN A 107 -5.11 -20.68 -6.94
N HIS A 108 -5.31 -20.04 -8.10
CA HIS A 108 -6.58 -19.45 -8.51
C HIS A 108 -7.19 -18.56 -7.43
N SER A 109 -6.36 -17.71 -6.82
CA SER A 109 -6.75 -16.88 -5.69
C SER A 109 -6.22 -15.47 -5.88
N PRO A 110 -7.06 -14.49 -6.29
CA PRO A 110 -6.64 -13.10 -6.38
C PRO A 110 -6.21 -12.54 -5.02
N SER A 111 -5.48 -11.44 -5.05
CA SER A 111 -4.94 -10.75 -3.88
C SER A 111 -5.23 -9.25 -3.94
N SER A 112 -4.70 -8.49 -2.99
CA SER A 112 -4.84 -7.03 -2.99
C SER A 112 -4.17 -6.35 -4.19
N ASN A 113 -3.08 -6.91 -4.71
CA ASN A 113 -2.32 -6.33 -5.82
C ASN A 113 -2.45 -7.12 -7.13
N VAL A 114 -3.14 -8.27 -7.13
CA VAL A 114 -3.27 -9.12 -8.31
C VAL A 114 -4.72 -9.53 -8.47
N LEU A 115 -5.33 -9.06 -9.55
CA LEU A 115 -6.67 -9.44 -9.97
C LEU A 115 -6.59 -10.48 -11.07
N LEU A 116 -7.48 -11.45 -10.97
CA LEU A 116 -7.63 -12.54 -11.93
C LEU A 116 -8.99 -12.40 -12.62
N GLN A 117 -9.14 -13.03 -13.78
CA GLN A 117 -10.39 -13.11 -14.51
C GLN A 117 -10.69 -14.55 -14.94
N ASP A 118 -11.94 -14.79 -15.29
CA ASP A 118 -12.33 -15.98 -16.03
C ASP A 118 -11.92 -15.85 -17.51
N GLN A 119 -11.55 -16.97 -18.13
CA GLN A 119 -11.18 -17.04 -19.56
C GLN A 119 -12.42 -16.97 -20.46
#